data_AF-A0A7J4IK55-F1
#
_entry.id   AF-A0A7J4IK55-F1
#
_cell.length_a   1.000
_cell.length_b   1.000
_cell.length_c   1.000
_cell.angle_alpha   90.00
_cell.angle_beta   90.00
_cell.angle_gamma   90.00
#
_symmetry.space_group_name_H-M   'P 1'
#
loop_
_entity.id
_entity.type
_entity.pdbx_description
1 polymer ?
#
loop_
_entity_poly.entity_id
_entity_poly.type
_entity_poly.pdbx_seq_one_letter_code
_entity_poly.pdbx_strand_id
1 'polypeptide(L)'
;MLAVVVTILAAVAVATVLYFVLRRSTTLLLNSVVGVVVLFALDWLHVFSPGVPITLGAVLVCAFGGLPGVVALVALHLLGLDI
;
A
#
# COMPACT_ATOMS: atom_id res chain seq x y z
N MET A 1 40.90 2.75 16.78
CA MET A 1 40.71 2.37 15.35
C MET A 1 39.50 1.46 15.17
N LEU A 2 39.36 0.37 15.94
CA LEU A 2 38.26 -0.60 15.80
C LEU A 2 36.85 0.00 16.06
N ALA A 3 36.70 0.88 17.05
CA ALA A 3 35.43 1.56 17.33
C ALA A 3 34.92 2.42 16.17
N VAL A 4 35.81 3.11 15.45
CA VAL A 4 35.47 3.94 14.29
C VAL A 4 35.00 3.08 13.12
N VAL A 5 35.62 1.91 12.92
CA VAL A 5 35.20 0.96 11.87
C VAL A 5 33.81 0.40 12.17
N VAL A 6 33.52 0.06 13.42
CA VAL A 6 32.21 -0.48 13.83
C VAL A 6 31.10 0.56 13.70
N THR A 7 31.34 1.82 14.07
CA THR A 7 30.34 2.89 13.95
C THR A 7 30.02 3.21 12.49
N ILE A 8 31.03 3.23 11.62
CA ILE A 8 30.83 3.42 10.17
C ILE A 8 30.02 2.25 9.59
N LEU A 9 30.33 1.01 9.97
CA LEU A 9 29.61 -0.16 9.48
C LEU A 9 28.13 -0.17 9.92
N ALA A 10 27.85 0.22 11.16
CA ALA A 10 26.49 0.37 11.67
C ALA A 10 25.72 1.49 10.94
N ALA A 11 26.37 2.64 10.68
CA ALA A 11 25.76 3.74 9.94
C ALA A 11 25.40 3.33 8.49
N VAL A 12 26.28 2.59 7.82
CA VAL A 12 26.03 2.05 6.47
C VAL A 12 24.88 1.04 6.50
N ALA A 13 24.82 0.16 7.50
CA ALA A 13 23.72 -0.79 7.64
C ALA A 13 22.36 -0.09 7.79
N VAL A 14 22.27 0.92 8.67
CA VAL A 14 21.04 1.71 8.86
C VAL A 14 20.67 2.47 7.58
N ALA A 15 21.64 3.11 6.93
CA ALA A 15 21.41 3.81 5.67
C ALA A 15 20.94 2.87 4.55
N THR A 16 21.45 1.64 4.51
CA THR A 16 21.05 0.63 3.52
C THR A 16 19.62 0.14 3.76
N VAL A 17 19.27 -0.14 5.01
CA VAL A 17 17.90 -0.50 5.40
C VAL A 17 16.93 0.64 5.07
N LEU A 18 17.29 1.86 5.42
CA LEU A 18 16.48 3.05 5.15
C LEU A 18 16.31 3.27 3.65
N TYR A 19 17.40 3.20 2.86
CA TYR A 19 17.35 3.31 1.41
C TYR A 19 16.47 2.24 0.77
N PHE A 20 16.55 1.00 1.26
CA PHE A 20 15.73 -0.10 0.76
C PHE A 20 14.24 0.12 1.07
N VAL A 21 13.90 0.58 2.28
CA VAL A 21 12.54 0.95 2.67
C VAL A 21 12.02 2.11 1.81
N LEU A 22 12.83 3.15 1.60
CA LEU A 22 12.45 4.31 0.76
C LEU A 22 12.24 3.92 -0.71
N ARG A 23 13.11 3.06 -1.28
CA ARG A 23 12.96 2.56 -2.66
C ARG A 23 11.72 1.69 -2.84
N ARG A 24 11.31 0.96 -1.81
CA ARG A 24 10.07 0.17 -1.83
C ARG A 24 8.85 1.06 -1.65
N SER A 25 9.00 2.17 -0.91
CA SER A 25 7.95 3.18 -0.74
C SER A 25 7.58 3.89 -2.05
N THR A 26 8.53 4.17 -2.95
CA THR A 26 8.18 4.74 -4.28
C THR A 26 7.39 3.78 -5.15
N THR A 27 7.67 2.47 -5.09
CA THR A 27 6.82 1.46 -5.74
C THR A 27 5.45 1.32 -5.07
N LEU A 28 5.37 1.50 -3.74
CA LEU A 28 4.10 1.52 -3.00
C LEU A 28 3.26 2.75 -3.36
N LEU A 29 3.87 3.92 -3.54
CA LEU A 29 3.21 5.15 -3.97
C LEU A 29 2.57 5.03 -5.36
N LEU A 30 3.29 4.47 -6.34
CA LEU A 30 2.71 4.19 -7.67
C LEU A 30 1.60 3.14 -7.58
N ASN A 31 1.81 2.07 -6.82
CA ASN A 31 0.83 1.02 -6.65
C ASN A 31 -0.43 1.50 -5.89
N SER A 32 -0.26 2.46 -5.00
CA SER A 32 -1.29 3.18 -4.24
C SER A 32 -2.19 4.00 -5.16
N VAL A 33 -1.59 4.82 -6.04
CA VAL A 33 -2.34 5.59 -7.04
C VAL A 33 -3.11 4.65 -7.96
N VAL A 34 -2.48 3.59 -8.46
CA VAL A 34 -3.16 2.59 -9.31
C VAL A 34 -4.28 1.88 -8.54
N GLY A 35 -4.07 1.52 -7.27
CA GLY A 35 -5.10 0.90 -6.43
C GLY A 35 -6.32 1.78 -6.23
N VAL A 36 -6.13 3.06 -5.93
CA VAL A 36 -7.25 4.03 -5.79
C VAL A 36 -7.98 4.24 -7.13
N VAL A 37 -7.24 4.36 -8.24
CA VAL A 37 -7.83 4.50 -9.58
C VAL A 37 -8.64 3.27 -9.96
N VAL A 38 -8.15 2.07 -9.64
CA VAL A 38 -8.85 0.81 -9.88
C VAL A 38 -10.11 0.72 -9.02
N LEU A 39 -10.06 1.05 -7.72
CA LEU A 39 -11.24 1.07 -6.85
C LEU A 39 -12.33 2.00 -7.41
N PHE A 40 -11.93 3.19 -7.87
CA PHE A 40 -12.83 4.16 -8.49
C PHE A 40 -13.42 3.65 -9.81
N ALA A 41 -12.62 2.94 -10.62
CA ALA A 41 -13.09 2.33 -11.86
C ALA A 41 -14.08 1.18 -11.61
N LEU A 42 -13.88 0.38 -10.56
CA LEU A 42 -14.80 -0.71 -10.20
C LEU A 42 -16.16 -0.18 -9.72
N ASP A 43 -16.18 0.90 -8.95
CA ASP A 43 -17.40 1.60 -8.55
C ASP A 43 -18.12 2.20 -9.77
N TRP A 44 -17.39 2.93 -10.62
CA TRP A 44 -17.95 3.53 -11.85
C TRP A 44 -18.59 2.49 -12.77
N LEU A 45 -17.93 1.33 -12.93
CA LEU A 45 -18.39 0.25 -13.80
C LEU A 45 -19.46 -0.63 -13.15
N HIS A 46 -19.86 -0.36 -11.89
CA HIS A 46 -20.86 -1.13 -11.14
C HIS A 46 -20.59 -2.65 -11.17
N VAL A 47 -19.31 -3.05 -11.12
CA VAL A 47 -18.90 -4.45 -11.31
C VAL A 47 -19.40 -5.35 -10.17
N PHE A 48 -19.57 -4.78 -8.99
CA PHE A 48 -20.15 -5.43 -7.82
C PHE A 48 -21.50 -4.79 -7.50
N SER A 49 -22.53 -5.61 -7.24
CA SER A 49 -23.84 -5.15 -6.79
C SER A 49 -24.22 -5.91 -5.51
N PRO A 50 -24.37 -5.22 -4.36
CA PRO A 50 -24.16 -3.78 -4.15
C PRO A 50 -22.69 -3.38 -4.42
N GLY A 51 -22.46 -2.15 -4.87
CA GLY A 51 -21.13 -1.61 -5.13
C GLY A 51 -20.27 -1.60 -3.86
N VAL A 52 -18.95 -1.70 -4.03
CA VAL A 52 -18.01 -1.56 -2.90
C VAL A 52 -18.11 -0.12 -2.41
N PRO A 53 -18.58 0.15 -1.18
CA PRO A 53 -18.77 1.51 -0.72
C PRO A 53 -17.42 2.24 -0.66
N ILE A 54 -17.28 3.34 -1.41
CA ILE A 54 -16.08 4.18 -1.35
C ILE A 54 -16.15 5.02 -0.06
N THR A 55 -15.67 4.44 1.03
CA THR A 55 -15.48 5.14 2.31
C THR A 55 -14.05 5.65 2.46
N LEU A 56 -13.82 6.55 3.42
CA LEU A 56 -12.47 6.95 3.81
C LEU A 56 -11.60 5.75 4.19
N GLY A 57 -12.18 4.73 4.83
CA GLY A 57 -11.50 3.48 5.16
C GLY A 57 -11.01 2.74 3.93
N ALA A 58 -11.88 2.56 2.93
CA ALA A 58 -11.55 1.90 1.67
C ALA A 58 -10.43 2.62 0.91
N VAL A 59 -10.51 3.96 0.84
CA VAL A 59 -9.49 4.78 0.17
C VAL A 59 -8.15 4.70 0.91
N LEU A 60 -8.13 4.71 2.25
CA LEU A 60 -6.90 4.55 3.02
C LEU A 60 -6.27 3.16 2.82
N VAL A 61 -7.07 2.09 2.86
CA VAL A 61 -6.56 0.72 2.68
C VAL A 61 -5.99 0.55 1.27
N CYS A 62 -6.64 1.09 0.24
CA CYS A 62 -6.08 1.13 -1.11
C CYS A 62 -4.85 2.05 -1.22
N ALA A 63 -4.81 3.17 -0.49
CA ALA A 63 -3.70 4.10 -0.52
C ALA A 63 -2.44 3.55 0.18
N PHE A 64 -2.60 2.74 1.23
CA PHE A 64 -1.48 2.09 1.92
C PHE A 64 -1.13 0.72 1.32
N GLY A 65 -2.13 -0.01 0.82
CA GLY A 65 -1.98 -1.35 0.27
C GLY A 65 -1.76 -1.43 -1.24
N GLY A 66 -2.10 -0.40 -2.01
CA GLY A 66 -2.05 -0.41 -3.48
C GLY A 66 -2.98 -1.45 -4.11
N LEU A 67 -2.56 -2.05 -5.24
CA LEU A 67 -3.29 -3.18 -5.86
C LEU A 67 -3.68 -4.30 -4.87
N PRO A 68 -2.78 -4.82 -4.00
CA PRO A 68 -3.20 -5.83 -3.02
C PRO A 68 -4.22 -5.31 -2.00
N GLY A 69 -4.24 -4.00 -1.73
CA GLY A 69 -5.28 -3.36 -0.91
C GLY A 69 -6.66 -3.44 -1.56
N VAL A 70 -6.75 -3.22 -2.88
CA VAL A 70 -8.00 -3.40 -3.64
C VAL A 70 -8.49 -4.84 -3.59
N VAL A 71 -7.57 -5.80 -3.80
CA VAL A 71 -7.91 -7.23 -3.76
C VAL A 71 -8.45 -7.62 -2.38
N ALA A 72 -7.85 -7.11 -1.31
CA ALA A 72 -8.32 -7.33 0.06
C ALA A 72 -9.71 -6.72 0.30
N LEU A 73 -9.96 -5.50 -0.18
CA LEU A 73 -11.26 -4.83 -0.09
C LEU A 73 -12.35 -5.61 -0.83
N VAL A 74 -12.05 -6.07 -2.04
CA VAL A 74 -12.98 -6.91 -2.82
C VAL A 74 -13.26 -8.22 -2.11
N ALA A 75 -12.24 -8.87 -1.53
CA ALA A 75 -12.43 -10.09 -0.74
C ALA A 75 -13.29 -9.85 0.52
N LEU A 76 -13.12 -8.69 1.17
CA LEU A 76 -13.88 -8.32 2.37
C LEU A 76 -15.34 -7.99 2.04
N HIS A 77 -15.58 -7.31 0.91
CA HIS A 77 -16.92 -7.07 0.36
C HIS A 77 -17.64 -8.38 0.01
N LEU A 78 -16.93 -9.35 -0.56
CA LEU A 78 -17.47 -10.69 -0.83
C LEU A 78 -17.82 -11.48 0.45
N LEU A 79 -17.19 -11.15 1.58
CA LEU A 79 -17.53 -11.69 2.90
C LEU A 79 -18.69 -10.93 3.57
N GLY A 80 -19.22 -9.88 2.94
CA GLY A 80 -20.30 -9.03 3.48
C GLY A 80 -19.85 -8.13 4.62
N LEU A 81 -18.54 -7.86 4.72
CA LEU A 81 -17.95 -6.96 5.71
C LEU A 81 -17.56 -5.66 5.00
N ASP A 82 -18.30 -4.60 5.31
CA ASP A 82 -18.08 -3.27 4.75
C ASP A 82 -17.22 -2.43 5.70
N ILE A 83 -16.32 -1.61 5.15
CA ILE A 83 -15.41 -0.69 5.88
C ILE A 83 -15.59 0.73 5.39
#